data_AF-A0A3P1ZXB6-F1
#
_entry.id   AF-A0A3P1ZXB6-F1
#
_cell.length_a   1.000
_cell.length_b   1.000
_cell.length_c   1.000
_cell.angle_alpha   90.00
_cell.angle_beta   90.00
_cell.angle_gamma   90.00
#
_symmetry.space_group_name_H-M   'P 1'
#
loop_
_entity.id
_entity.type
_entity.pdbx_description
1 polymer ?
#
loop_
_entity_poly.entity_id
_entity_poly.type
_entity_poly.pdbx_seq_one_letter_code
_entity_poly.pdbx_strand_id
1 'polypeptide(L)'
;MRNGTSLLLLAALALAGATCLTAPGYAAAAPAALEPTDSGAPSAIVMFPVSSKPSPVGAGMKPVVFNHLIHEKKIEPCETCHHTGDPVSCSSCHTVEGKAEGKFVTLERAMHATNIAKRAKGITPSSCVSCHERQTKERRECAGCHSIVTPQRKEDWCATCHNVTPSMTAQQMRMGAADKLPFHQKDALATETVLARKPVQLLTPLQAPYKVTIDALADQYEPSTFTHRRHIDSLMERIKDDKLAQAFHNKPETLCATCHHRSPLSATPPKCGSCHAKDTNAENSGRPNLKAAYHLQCMGCHQGMQVARPRNTDCTTCHKARP
;
A
#
# COMPACT_ATOMS: atom_id res chain seq x y z
N MET A 1 55.68 28.63 68.83
CA MET A 1 54.59 29.54 68.44
C MET A 1 54.27 29.31 66.97
N ARG A 2 52.99 29.03 66.67
CA ARG A 2 52.25 29.04 65.38
C ARG A 2 52.85 29.97 64.30
N ASN A 3 52.80 29.78 62.98
CA ASN A 3 52.03 29.01 61.97
C ASN A 3 52.96 28.90 60.72
N GLY A 4 53.00 27.88 59.85
CA GLY A 4 51.96 27.39 58.93
C GLY A 4 52.30 27.78 57.48
N THR A 5 52.30 26.80 56.55
CA THR A 5 52.50 26.87 55.07
C THR A 5 53.91 27.27 54.57
N SER A 6 54.54 26.69 53.54
CA SER A 6 54.09 25.86 52.41
C SER A 6 55.28 25.23 51.65
N LEU A 7 54.96 24.15 50.92
CA LEU A 7 55.47 23.71 49.60
C LEU A 7 56.82 23.01 49.39
N LEU A 8 56.70 22.03 48.48
CA LEU A 8 57.64 21.47 47.50
C LEU A 8 58.58 20.35 47.94
N LEU A 9 58.21 19.12 47.56
CA LEU A 9 59.16 18.23 46.91
C LEU A 9 58.46 17.30 45.90
N LEU A 10 58.94 17.41 44.66
CA LEU A 10 58.62 16.55 43.53
C LEU A 10 59.05 15.10 43.80
N ALA A 11 58.22 14.15 43.40
CA ALA A 11 58.70 12.89 42.80
C ALA A 11 57.56 12.29 41.97
N ALA A 12 57.79 12.12 40.68
CA ALA A 12 56.93 11.41 39.75
C ALA A 12 57.75 10.34 39.02
N LEU A 13 57.02 9.31 38.58
CA LEU A 13 57.38 8.13 37.77
C LEU A 13 58.02 6.96 38.53
N ALA A 14 57.59 5.71 38.36
CA ALA A 14 56.96 5.09 37.19
C ALA A 14 55.91 4.02 37.57
N LEU A 15 54.87 3.93 36.74
CA LEU A 15 53.81 2.91 36.73
C LEU A 15 54.33 1.58 36.15
N ALA A 16 53.96 0.47 36.80
CA ALA A 16 53.84 -0.84 36.16
C ALA A 16 52.38 -1.30 36.31
N GLY A 17 51.70 -1.50 35.17
CA GLY A 17 50.29 -1.81 35.08
C GLY A 17 49.96 -3.27 35.37
N ALA A 18 48.88 -3.48 36.14
CA ALA A 18 48.17 -4.75 36.21
C ALA A 18 46.95 -4.67 35.28
N THR A 19 46.96 -5.49 34.24
CA THR A 19 45.85 -5.66 33.29
C THR A 19 44.70 -6.42 33.93
N CYS A 20 43.59 -5.75 34.21
CA CYS A 20 42.30 -6.42 34.43
C CYS A 20 41.66 -6.76 33.07
N LEU A 21 41.53 -8.05 32.80
CA LEU A 21 40.74 -8.60 31.70
C LEU A 21 39.25 -8.26 31.89
N THR A 22 38.72 -7.32 31.12
CA THR A 22 37.28 -7.21 30.89
C THR A 22 36.93 -8.02 29.64
N ALA A 23 36.20 -9.13 29.83
CA ALA A 23 35.57 -9.84 28.72
C ALA A 23 34.61 -8.89 27.98
N PRO A 24 34.54 -8.93 26.64
CA PRO A 24 33.52 -8.21 25.91
C PRO A 24 32.17 -8.86 26.22
N GLY A 25 31.44 -8.25 27.15
CA GLY A 25 30.03 -8.55 27.33
C GLY A 25 29.32 -8.35 26.01
N TYR A 26 28.66 -9.40 25.53
CA TYR A 26 27.65 -9.29 24.50
C TYR A 26 26.59 -8.31 25.03
N ALA A 27 26.70 -7.04 24.64
CA ALA A 27 25.56 -6.16 24.69
C ALA A 27 24.54 -6.77 23.73
N ALA A 28 23.56 -7.49 24.28
CA ALA A 28 22.40 -7.90 23.52
C ALA A 28 21.87 -6.63 22.85
N ALA A 29 21.87 -6.59 21.52
CA ALA A 29 21.29 -5.49 20.78
C ALA A 29 19.90 -5.25 21.35
N ALA A 30 19.61 -4.01 21.76
CA ALA A 30 18.27 -3.65 22.20
C ALA A 30 17.29 -4.15 21.13
N PRO A 31 16.21 -4.86 21.51
CA PRO A 31 15.26 -5.37 20.53
C PRO A 31 14.81 -4.20 19.67
N ALA A 32 14.88 -4.37 18.35
CA ALA A 32 14.47 -3.34 17.41
C ALA A 32 13.02 -2.96 17.74
N ALA A 33 12.79 -1.71 18.14
CA ALA A 33 11.48 -1.20 18.50
C ALA A 33 10.99 -0.27 17.39
N LEU A 34 9.68 -0.29 17.13
CA LEU A 34 9.06 0.68 16.23
C LEU A 34 8.95 2.05 16.92
N GLU A 35 8.94 3.12 16.12
CA GLU A 35 8.70 4.47 16.61
C GLU A 35 7.34 4.53 17.34
N PRO A 36 7.25 5.07 18.56
CA PRO A 36 5.99 5.22 19.29
C PRO A 36 4.96 6.10 18.58
N THR A 37 3.69 5.92 18.92
CA THR A 37 2.57 6.74 18.43
C THR A 37 2.32 7.94 19.35
N ASP A 38 1.71 8.99 18.80
CA ASP A 38 1.24 10.13 19.60
C ASP A 38 -0.08 9.79 20.31
N SER A 39 -0.85 8.86 19.74
CA SER A 39 -2.14 8.41 20.27
C SER A 39 -2.01 7.49 21.50
N GLY A 40 -0.83 6.93 21.76
CA GLY A 40 -0.61 5.89 22.76
C GLY A 40 -1.03 4.48 22.31
N ALA A 41 -1.54 4.32 21.08
CA ALA A 41 -1.79 3.01 20.49
C ALA A 41 -0.47 2.28 20.17
N PRO A 42 -0.46 0.94 20.09
CA PRO A 42 0.74 0.24 19.60
C PRO A 42 1.08 0.68 18.17
N SER A 43 2.35 0.96 17.89
CA SER A 43 2.81 1.46 16.58
C SER A 43 2.44 0.53 15.42
N ALA A 44 2.43 -0.77 15.68
CA ALA A 44 1.87 -1.77 14.79
C ALA A 44 1.08 -2.81 15.59
N ILE A 45 0.02 -3.36 14.97
CA ILE A 45 -0.96 -4.21 15.62
C ILE A 45 -1.20 -5.46 14.76
N VAL A 46 -1.09 -6.65 15.35
CA VAL A 46 -1.55 -7.89 14.69
C VAL A 46 -3.05 -8.05 14.89
N MET A 47 -3.79 -8.02 13.80
CA MET A 47 -5.24 -8.25 13.76
C MET A 47 -5.51 -9.71 13.40
N PHE A 48 -6.05 -10.45 14.37
CA PHE A 48 -6.42 -11.86 14.21
C PHE A 48 -7.87 -12.03 13.77
N PRO A 49 -8.22 -13.16 13.13
CA PRO A 49 -9.62 -13.52 12.87
C PRO A 49 -10.30 -14.00 14.16
N VAL A 50 -10.66 -13.06 15.03
CA VAL A 50 -11.25 -13.36 16.35
C VAL A 50 -12.62 -14.04 16.20
N SER A 51 -12.77 -15.21 16.83
CA SER A 51 -14.01 -15.99 16.80
C SER A 51 -14.31 -16.64 18.15
N SER A 52 -15.59 -16.75 18.48
CA SER A 52 -16.07 -17.52 19.63
C SER A 52 -16.14 -19.03 19.35
N LYS A 53 -16.08 -19.43 18.07
CA LYS A 53 -16.13 -20.85 17.67
C LYS A 53 -14.71 -21.43 17.70
N PRO A 54 -14.54 -22.68 18.21
CA PRO A 54 -13.28 -23.39 18.06
C PRO A 54 -12.90 -23.49 16.59
N SER A 55 -11.82 -22.85 16.19
CA SER A 55 -11.30 -22.94 14.82
C SER A 55 -10.18 -23.98 14.78
N PRO A 56 -10.21 -24.96 13.85
CA PRO A 56 -9.06 -25.83 13.64
C PRO A 56 -7.83 -25.00 13.24
N VAL A 57 -6.65 -25.49 13.63
CA VAL A 57 -5.36 -24.83 13.31
C VAL A 57 -5.28 -24.61 11.79
N GLY A 58 -5.16 -23.35 11.38
CA GLY A 58 -4.99 -22.98 9.96
C GLY A 58 -6.27 -22.69 9.18
N ALA A 59 -7.46 -22.70 9.80
CA ALA A 59 -8.67 -22.21 9.15
C ALA A 59 -8.75 -20.67 9.24
N GLY A 60 -8.26 -19.99 8.20
CA GLY A 60 -8.36 -18.53 8.03
C GLY A 60 -7.23 -17.94 7.21
N MET A 61 -7.39 -16.68 6.80
CA MET A 61 -6.32 -15.91 6.19
C MET A 61 -5.19 -15.67 7.20
N LYS A 62 -3.96 -15.43 6.71
CA LYS A 62 -2.88 -14.93 7.56
C LYS A 62 -3.35 -13.68 8.33
N PRO A 63 -3.08 -13.54 9.64
CA PRO A 63 -3.32 -12.30 10.37
C PRO A 63 -2.73 -11.08 9.65
N VAL A 64 -3.37 -9.94 9.87
CA VAL A 64 -2.98 -8.66 9.27
C VAL A 64 -2.11 -7.89 10.25
N VAL A 65 -0.94 -7.41 9.84
CA VAL A 65 -0.19 -6.43 10.61
C VAL A 65 -0.55 -5.03 10.11
N PHE A 66 -1.31 -4.32 10.93
CA PHE A 66 -1.72 -2.94 10.72
C PHE A 66 -0.68 -1.99 11.32
N ASN A 67 -0.12 -1.09 10.51
CA ASN A 67 0.82 -0.08 11.00
C ASN A 67 0.03 1.15 11.46
N HIS A 68 -0.30 1.22 12.75
CA HIS A 68 -1.10 2.32 13.33
C HIS A 68 -0.39 3.67 13.19
N LEU A 69 0.92 3.70 13.44
CA LEU A 69 1.76 4.89 13.35
C LEU A 69 1.64 5.60 11.98
N ILE A 70 1.72 4.84 10.89
CA ILE A 70 1.59 5.41 9.54
C ILE A 70 0.18 5.97 9.30
N HIS A 71 -0.84 5.29 9.82
CA HIS A 71 -2.23 5.68 9.61
C HIS A 71 -2.60 6.92 10.43
N GLU A 72 -2.28 6.97 11.73
CA GLU A 72 -2.60 8.13 12.57
C GLU A 72 -1.89 9.40 12.09
N LYS A 73 -0.65 9.29 11.58
CA LYS A 73 0.08 10.43 11.01
C LYS A 73 -0.56 10.98 9.73
N LYS A 74 -1.52 10.28 9.11
CA LYS A 74 -2.18 10.69 7.86
C LYS A 74 -3.68 10.82 7.93
N ILE A 75 -4.34 10.21 8.90
CA ILE A 75 -5.79 10.14 8.97
C ILE A 75 -6.24 10.74 10.29
N GLU A 76 -6.90 11.88 10.18
CA GLU A 76 -7.63 12.52 11.27
C GLU A 76 -9.08 12.81 10.82
N PRO A 77 -10.06 12.75 11.75
CA PRO A 77 -9.90 12.42 13.17
C PRO A 77 -9.94 10.90 13.42
N CYS A 78 -9.57 10.44 14.63
CA CYS A 78 -9.49 9.02 15.03
C CYS A 78 -10.79 8.25 14.74
N GLU A 79 -11.92 8.92 14.88
CA GLU A 79 -13.25 8.34 14.71
C GLU A 79 -13.58 8.03 13.23
N THR A 80 -12.74 8.48 12.29
CA THR A 80 -12.79 8.01 10.89
C THR A 80 -12.67 6.47 10.84
N CYS A 81 -11.85 5.90 11.72
CA CYS A 81 -11.67 4.46 11.87
C CYS A 81 -12.46 3.95 13.09
N HIS A 82 -12.28 4.58 14.25
CA HIS A 82 -13.01 4.26 15.49
C HIS A 82 -14.40 4.88 15.47
N HIS A 83 -15.24 4.45 14.53
CA HIS A 83 -16.51 5.10 14.18
C HIS A 83 -17.59 5.08 15.28
N THR A 84 -17.33 4.42 16.41
CA THR A 84 -18.18 4.46 17.61
C THR A 84 -17.76 5.55 18.59
N GLY A 85 -16.59 6.17 18.38
CA GLY A 85 -15.95 7.11 19.32
C GLY A 85 -14.96 6.43 20.26
N ASP A 86 -15.06 5.11 20.45
CA ASP A 86 -14.22 4.38 21.39
C ASP A 86 -12.98 3.77 20.70
N PRO A 87 -11.75 4.04 21.18
CA PRO A 87 -10.51 3.49 20.62
C PRO A 87 -10.28 2.03 21.05
N VAL A 88 -11.26 1.16 20.80
CA VAL A 88 -11.21 -0.28 21.05
C VAL A 88 -10.93 -1.07 19.77
N SER A 89 -10.51 -2.32 19.91
CA SER A 89 -10.30 -3.21 18.76
C SER A 89 -11.60 -3.43 17.98
N CYS A 90 -11.54 -3.46 16.66
CA CYS A 90 -12.72 -3.69 15.83
C CYS A 90 -13.40 -5.02 16.15
N SER A 91 -12.59 -6.05 16.45
CA SER A 91 -13.05 -7.40 16.79
C SER A 91 -13.79 -7.50 18.12
N SER A 92 -13.74 -6.47 18.97
CA SER A 92 -14.58 -6.37 20.16
C SER A 92 -16.07 -6.31 19.81
N CYS A 93 -16.43 -5.90 18.58
CA CYS A 93 -17.80 -5.88 18.05
C CYS A 93 -17.95 -6.72 16.77
N HIS A 94 -16.92 -6.75 15.92
CA HIS A 94 -16.91 -7.41 14.61
C HIS A 94 -16.11 -8.71 14.66
N THR A 95 -16.67 -9.77 15.23
CA THR A 95 -16.09 -11.13 15.18
C THR A 95 -16.27 -11.76 13.79
N VAL A 96 -15.60 -12.88 13.52
CA VAL A 96 -15.73 -13.61 12.25
C VAL A 96 -17.19 -13.92 11.93
N GLU A 97 -17.95 -14.44 12.88
CA GLU A 97 -19.37 -14.76 12.75
C GLU A 97 -20.31 -13.55 12.91
N GLY A 98 -19.80 -12.41 13.39
CA GLY A 98 -20.61 -11.26 13.79
C GLY A 98 -21.36 -11.49 15.11
N LYS A 99 -21.63 -10.39 15.83
CA LYS A 99 -22.42 -10.42 17.08
C LYS A 99 -23.24 -9.15 17.27
N ALA A 100 -24.10 -9.14 18.29
CA ALA A 100 -25.11 -8.10 18.50
C ALA A 100 -24.50 -6.68 18.63
N GLU A 101 -23.38 -6.54 19.32
CA GLU A 101 -22.69 -5.27 19.54
C GLU A 101 -22.22 -4.64 18.22
N GLY A 102 -21.80 -5.48 17.27
CA GLY A 102 -21.47 -5.06 15.89
C GLY A 102 -22.66 -5.04 14.94
N LYS A 103 -23.89 -5.17 15.44
CA LYS A 103 -25.12 -5.34 14.63
C LYS A 103 -25.00 -6.45 13.59
N PHE A 104 -24.33 -7.55 13.97
CA PHE A 104 -24.02 -8.71 13.12
C PHE A 104 -23.19 -8.39 11.86
N VAL A 105 -22.55 -7.21 11.81
CA VAL A 105 -21.52 -6.94 10.80
C VAL A 105 -20.30 -7.79 11.15
N THR A 106 -19.96 -8.73 10.26
CA THR A 106 -18.82 -9.63 10.42
C THR A 106 -17.49 -8.89 10.30
N LEU A 107 -16.42 -9.52 10.78
CA LEU A 107 -15.04 -9.02 10.63
C LEU A 107 -14.69 -8.79 9.15
N GLU A 108 -15.05 -9.74 8.27
CA GLU A 108 -14.82 -9.61 6.83
C GLU A 108 -15.47 -8.34 6.27
N ARG A 109 -16.75 -8.11 6.60
CA ARG A 109 -17.48 -6.93 6.13
C ARG A 109 -16.88 -5.65 6.69
N ALA A 110 -16.52 -5.63 7.97
CA ALA A 110 -15.90 -4.46 8.61
C ALA A 110 -14.56 -4.09 7.97
N MET A 111 -13.75 -5.07 7.57
CA MET A 111 -12.41 -4.84 6.99
C MET A 111 -12.42 -4.59 5.48
N HIS A 112 -13.41 -5.11 4.73
CA HIS A 112 -13.36 -5.13 3.26
C HIS A 112 -14.55 -4.49 2.54
N ALA A 113 -15.57 -3.99 3.25
CA ALA A 113 -16.73 -3.35 2.60
C ALA A 113 -16.31 -2.19 1.69
N THR A 114 -16.72 -2.22 0.42
CA THR A 114 -16.45 -1.15 -0.56
C THR A 114 -17.63 -0.19 -0.71
N ASN A 115 -18.85 -0.73 -0.66
CA ASN A 115 -20.10 0.02 -0.80
C ASN A 115 -20.75 0.19 0.58
N ILE A 116 -20.21 1.13 1.36
CA ILE A 116 -20.75 1.50 2.67
C ILE A 116 -21.74 2.65 2.47
N ALA A 117 -23.00 2.43 2.86
CA ALA A 117 -24.02 3.46 2.77
C ALA A 117 -23.70 4.62 3.72
N LYS A 118 -23.84 5.86 3.23
CA LYS A 118 -23.73 7.05 4.06
C LYS A 118 -24.77 7.01 5.17
N ARG A 119 -24.34 7.16 6.42
CA ARG A 119 -25.27 7.23 7.55
C ARG A 119 -25.97 8.59 7.57
N ALA A 120 -27.27 8.57 7.84
CA ALA A 120 -28.06 9.79 8.03
C ALA A 120 -27.69 10.53 9.33
N LYS A 121 -27.25 9.79 10.35
CA LYS A 121 -26.78 10.30 11.65
C LYS A 121 -25.52 9.57 12.10
N GLY A 122 -24.59 10.30 12.70
CA GLY A 122 -23.32 9.78 13.19
C GLY A 122 -22.28 9.54 12.08
N ILE A 123 -21.17 8.91 12.46
CA ILE A 123 -20.02 8.70 11.57
C ILE A 123 -20.29 7.55 10.62
N THR A 124 -20.08 7.78 9.32
CA THR A 124 -20.11 6.72 8.31
C THR A 124 -18.81 5.91 8.43
N PRO A 125 -18.88 4.59 8.72
CA PRO A 125 -17.69 3.78 8.89
C PRO A 125 -16.84 3.73 7.62
N SER A 126 -15.54 3.54 7.78
CA SER A 126 -14.63 3.14 6.72
C SER A 126 -14.10 1.73 6.97
N SER A 127 -13.99 0.94 5.92
CA SER A 127 -13.17 -0.27 5.92
C SER A 127 -11.77 0.04 5.39
N CYS A 128 -10.82 -0.89 5.55
CA CYS A 128 -9.50 -0.78 4.95
C CYS A 128 -9.62 -0.55 3.43
N VAL A 129 -10.48 -1.34 2.77
CA VAL A 129 -10.64 -1.30 1.32
C VAL A 129 -11.38 -0.05 0.86
N SER A 130 -12.44 0.39 1.55
CA SER A 130 -13.17 1.60 1.13
C SER A 130 -12.32 2.85 1.28
N CYS A 131 -11.53 2.96 2.35
CA CYS A 131 -10.64 4.09 2.53
C CYS A 131 -9.55 4.11 1.44
N HIS A 132 -8.91 2.96 1.18
CA HIS A 132 -7.90 2.87 0.13
C HIS A 132 -8.46 3.13 -1.28
N GLU A 133 -9.66 2.64 -1.60
CA GLU A 133 -10.34 2.98 -2.85
C GLU A 133 -10.67 4.47 -2.97
N ARG A 134 -11.03 5.10 -1.86
CA ARG A 134 -11.31 6.54 -1.84
C ARG A 134 -10.04 7.32 -2.15
N GLN A 135 -8.89 6.93 -1.60
CA GLN A 135 -7.60 7.53 -1.92
C GLN A 135 -7.32 7.49 -3.43
N THR A 136 -7.62 6.38 -4.11
CA THR A 136 -7.36 6.28 -5.56
C THR A 136 -8.31 7.10 -6.43
N LYS A 137 -9.49 7.47 -5.91
CA LYS A 137 -10.52 8.25 -6.62
C LYS A 137 -10.41 9.75 -6.36
N GLU A 138 -10.11 10.14 -5.13
CA GLU A 138 -10.15 11.55 -4.70
C GLU A 138 -8.83 12.29 -4.95
N ARG A 139 -7.71 11.57 -5.01
CA ARG A 139 -6.39 12.16 -5.22
C ARG A 139 -6.03 12.19 -6.68
N ARG A 140 -5.78 13.38 -7.21
CA ARG A 140 -5.55 13.64 -8.64
C ARG A 140 -4.40 12.80 -9.22
N GLU A 141 -3.32 12.63 -8.45
CA GLU A 141 -2.15 11.84 -8.83
C GLU A 141 -2.43 10.33 -8.94
N CYS A 142 -3.52 9.85 -8.35
CA CYS A 142 -3.96 8.45 -8.43
C CYS A 142 -5.10 8.27 -9.44
N ALA A 143 -6.02 9.23 -9.50
CA ALA A 143 -7.30 9.13 -10.20
C ALA A 143 -7.18 8.95 -11.72
N GLY A 144 -6.07 9.38 -12.33
CA GLY A 144 -5.81 9.14 -13.76
C GLY A 144 -5.65 7.66 -14.09
N CYS A 145 -4.70 6.98 -13.46
CA CYS A 145 -4.51 5.53 -13.68
C CYS A 145 -5.72 4.74 -13.17
N HIS A 146 -6.25 5.10 -12.00
CA HIS A 146 -7.33 4.34 -11.37
C HIS A 146 -8.71 4.56 -11.99
N SER A 147 -8.90 5.53 -12.92
CA SER A 147 -10.12 5.65 -13.71
C SER A 147 -10.18 4.65 -14.88
N ILE A 148 -9.02 4.13 -15.32
CA ILE A 148 -8.92 3.22 -16.47
C ILE A 148 -8.49 1.79 -16.11
N VAL A 149 -8.08 1.57 -14.85
CA VAL A 149 -7.70 0.25 -14.34
C VAL A 149 -8.91 -0.47 -13.77
N THR A 150 -9.03 -1.75 -14.11
CA THR A 150 -9.87 -2.70 -13.37
C THR A 150 -8.97 -3.51 -12.41
N PRO A 151 -9.04 -3.27 -11.09
CA PRO A 151 -8.11 -3.90 -10.15
C PRO A 151 -8.30 -5.42 -10.12
N GLN A 152 -7.21 -6.14 -10.33
CA GLN A 152 -7.17 -7.60 -10.19
C GLN A 152 -6.89 -7.91 -8.72
N ARG A 153 -7.94 -8.10 -7.90
CA ARG A 153 -7.83 -8.43 -6.47
C ARG A 153 -7.47 -9.91 -6.27
N LYS A 154 -6.28 -10.27 -6.70
CA LYS A 154 -5.74 -11.64 -6.61
C LYS A 154 -4.95 -11.82 -5.33
N GLU A 155 -4.31 -12.98 -5.18
CA GLU A 155 -3.58 -13.39 -3.98
C GLU A 155 -2.54 -12.36 -3.52
N ASP A 156 -1.83 -11.71 -4.46
CA ASP A 156 -0.85 -10.65 -4.19
C ASP A 156 -1.49 -9.38 -3.58
N TRP A 157 -2.70 -9.03 -4.03
CA TRP A 157 -3.49 -7.97 -3.41
C TRP A 157 -3.87 -8.33 -1.97
N CYS A 158 -4.33 -9.57 -1.74
CA CYS A 158 -4.66 -10.06 -0.40
C CYS A 158 -3.43 -10.06 0.53
N ALA A 159 -2.30 -10.55 0.05
CA ALA A 159 -1.04 -10.66 0.79
C ALA A 159 -0.42 -9.31 1.16
N THR A 160 -0.87 -8.21 0.54
CA THR A 160 -0.44 -6.86 0.94
C THR A 160 -0.87 -6.53 2.38
N CYS A 161 -2.04 -7.03 2.80
CA CYS A 161 -2.57 -6.88 4.16
C CYS A 161 -2.37 -8.16 4.99
N HIS A 162 -2.70 -9.33 4.44
CA HIS A 162 -2.57 -10.63 5.12
C HIS A 162 -1.10 -11.07 5.14
N ASN A 163 -0.32 -10.43 6.01
CA ASN A 163 1.12 -10.25 5.84
C ASN A 163 1.96 -10.62 7.07
N VAL A 164 1.37 -11.16 8.14
CA VAL A 164 2.13 -11.50 9.35
C VAL A 164 3.34 -12.38 9.02
N THR A 165 4.44 -12.13 9.74
CA THR A 165 5.70 -12.86 9.58
C THR A 165 5.52 -14.39 9.56
N PRO A 166 6.28 -15.12 8.70
CA PRO A 166 6.33 -16.57 8.73
C PRO A 166 6.75 -17.17 10.08
N SER A 167 7.39 -16.38 10.96
CA SER A 167 7.81 -16.80 12.31
C SER A 167 6.62 -17.05 13.25
N MET A 168 5.41 -16.62 12.90
CA MET A 168 4.21 -16.87 13.70
C MET A 168 3.90 -18.38 13.78
N THR A 169 3.81 -18.89 14.99
CA THR A 169 3.49 -20.29 15.23
C THR A 169 1.99 -20.58 15.15
N ALA A 170 1.64 -21.84 14.91
CA ALA A 170 0.26 -22.33 14.99
C ALA A 170 -0.39 -22.10 16.37
N GLN A 171 0.40 -22.12 17.45
CA GLN A 171 -0.10 -21.83 18.79
C GLN A 171 -0.44 -20.34 18.94
N GLN A 172 0.43 -19.45 18.47
CA GLN A 172 0.15 -18.00 18.47
C GLN A 172 -1.08 -17.67 17.64
N MET A 173 -1.26 -18.30 16.48
CA MET A 173 -2.48 -18.16 15.67
C MET A 173 -3.73 -18.56 16.46
N ARG A 174 -3.74 -19.72 17.12
CA ARG A 174 -4.86 -20.17 17.97
C ARG A 174 -5.15 -19.21 19.11
N MET A 175 -4.11 -18.79 19.83
CA MET A 175 -4.27 -17.86 20.95
C MET A 175 -4.76 -16.50 20.49
N GLY A 176 -4.28 -16.00 19.35
CA GLY A 176 -4.72 -14.73 18.78
C GLY A 176 -6.18 -14.77 18.29
N ALA A 177 -6.60 -15.86 17.63
CA ALA A 177 -7.99 -16.06 17.22
C ALA A 177 -8.96 -16.20 18.42
N ALA A 178 -8.48 -16.71 19.55
CA ALA A 178 -9.22 -16.76 20.82
C ALA A 178 -9.10 -15.46 21.64
N ASP A 179 -8.41 -14.44 21.12
CA ASP A 179 -8.05 -13.18 21.79
C ASP A 179 -7.35 -13.35 23.17
N LYS A 180 -6.51 -14.37 23.29
CA LYS A 180 -5.73 -14.72 24.49
C LYS A 180 -4.23 -14.58 24.32
N LEU A 181 -3.74 -14.14 23.15
CA LEU A 181 -2.32 -13.96 22.91
C LEU A 181 -1.81 -12.71 23.68
N PRO A 182 -0.77 -12.84 24.54
CA PRO A 182 -0.24 -11.72 25.31
C PRO A 182 0.26 -10.58 24.43
N PHE A 183 0.15 -9.35 24.95
CA PHE A 183 0.56 -8.14 24.23
C PHE A 183 2.00 -8.21 23.71
N HIS A 184 2.98 -8.57 24.55
CA HIS A 184 4.40 -8.63 24.14
C HIS A 184 4.64 -9.55 22.94
N GLN A 185 3.85 -10.62 22.77
CA GLN A 185 3.96 -11.51 21.61
C GLN A 185 3.29 -10.91 20.38
N LYS A 186 2.13 -10.26 20.54
CA LYS A 186 1.48 -9.50 19.45
C LYS A 186 2.44 -8.41 18.94
N ASP A 187 3.06 -7.66 19.85
CA ASP A 187 3.99 -6.57 19.54
C ASP A 187 5.26 -7.07 18.83
N ALA A 188 5.86 -8.17 19.30
CA ALA A 188 7.02 -8.77 18.64
C ALA A 188 6.71 -9.21 17.20
N LEU A 189 5.58 -9.89 16.96
CA LEU A 189 5.16 -10.31 15.61
C LEU A 189 4.89 -9.10 14.70
N ALA A 190 4.24 -8.06 15.22
CA ALA A 190 3.96 -6.84 14.47
C ALA A 190 5.26 -6.12 14.08
N THR A 191 6.17 -5.95 15.04
CA THR A 191 7.47 -5.30 14.86
C THR A 191 8.33 -6.03 13.84
N GLU A 192 8.47 -7.35 13.98
CA GLU A 192 9.19 -8.19 13.01
C GLU A 192 8.62 -8.02 11.59
N THR A 193 7.30 -8.08 11.45
CA THR A 193 6.62 -7.96 10.15
C THR A 193 6.85 -6.58 9.52
N VAL A 194 6.79 -5.50 10.30
CA VAL A 194 7.00 -4.13 9.80
C VAL A 194 8.46 -3.92 9.39
N LEU A 195 9.42 -4.37 10.19
CA LEU A 195 10.85 -4.19 9.90
C LEU A 195 11.34 -5.08 8.74
N ALA A 196 10.70 -6.22 8.51
CA ALA A 196 11.01 -7.10 7.38
C ALA A 196 10.47 -6.58 6.05
N ARG A 197 9.49 -5.67 6.05
CA ARG A 197 8.82 -5.20 4.83
C ARG A 197 9.76 -4.36 3.97
N LYS A 198 9.93 -4.76 2.71
CA LYS A 198 10.69 -4.01 1.70
C LYS A 198 9.78 -3.65 0.52
N PRO A 199 9.70 -2.37 0.12
CA PRO A 199 9.03 -2.00 -1.12
C PRO A 199 9.67 -2.70 -2.32
N VAL A 200 8.84 -3.02 -3.32
CA VAL A 200 9.34 -3.57 -4.58
C VAL A 200 9.94 -2.44 -5.42
N GLN A 201 11.09 -2.71 -6.03
CA GLN A 201 11.67 -1.81 -7.01
C GLN A 201 10.88 -1.91 -8.32
N LEU A 202 10.23 -0.81 -8.71
CA LEU A 202 9.52 -0.70 -9.99
C LEU A 202 10.52 -0.61 -11.15
N LEU A 203 10.10 -1.10 -12.33
CA LEU A 203 10.81 -0.83 -13.58
C LEU A 203 10.88 0.68 -13.82
N THR A 204 12.05 1.13 -14.25
CA THR A 204 12.29 2.54 -14.54
C THR A 204 11.74 2.90 -15.92
N PRO A 205 11.29 4.15 -16.15
CA PRO A 205 10.80 4.58 -17.46
C PRO A 205 11.86 4.51 -18.58
N LEU A 206 13.15 4.49 -18.22
CA LEU A 206 14.26 4.29 -19.16
C LEU A 206 14.22 2.90 -19.82
N GLN A 207 13.65 1.90 -19.14
CA GLN A 207 13.49 0.54 -19.65
C GLN A 207 12.29 0.40 -20.60
N ALA A 208 11.54 1.48 -20.82
CA ALA A 208 10.45 1.53 -21.77
C ALA A 208 10.75 2.49 -22.96
N PRO A 209 10.03 2.38 -24.09
CA PRO A 209 10.23 3.23 -25.25
C PRO A 209 10.15 4.72 -24.91
N TYR A 210 11.01 5.54 -25.54
CA TYR A 210 10.98 6.99 -25.36
C TYR A 210 9.68 7.59 -25.91
N LYS A 211 9.38 7.29 -27.18
CA LYS A 211 8.13 7.62 -27.88
C LYS A 211 7.61 6.36 -28.58
N VAL A 212 6.31 6.32 -28.84
CA VAL A 212 5.66 5.29 -29.64
C VAL A 212 4.85 5.98 -30.73
N THR A 213 5.10 5.62 -31.99
CA THR A 213 4.25 6.03 -33.11
C THR A 213 3.05 5.09 -33.18
N ILE A 214 1.86 5.61 -32.91
CA ILE A 214 0.61 4.85 -32.98
C ILE A 214 -0.04 5.13 -34.35
N ASP A 215 0.18 4.23 -35.29
CA ASP A 215 -0.18 4.36 -36.71
C ASP A 215 -1.18 3.30 -37.20
N ALA A 216 -1.55 2.33 -36.36
CA ALA A 216 -2.38 1.18 -36.73
C ALA A 216 -3.75 1.53 -37.36
N LEU A 217 -4.23 2.76 -37.18
CA LEU A 217 -5.49 3.28 -37.71
C LEU A 217 -5.31 4.61 -38.47
N ALA A 218 -4.08 4.95 -38.87
CA ALA A 218 -3.78 6.21 -39.53
C ALA A 218 -4.48 6.30 -40.89
N ASP A 219 -5.45 7.20 -40.99
CA ASP A 219 -6.31 7.39 -42.17
C ASP A 219 -6.67 8.88 -42.31
N GLN A 220 -7.72 9.34 -41.63
CA GLN A 220 -8.13 10.77 -41.60
C GLN A 220 -7.12 11.68 -40.87
N TYR A 221 -6.28 11.10 -40.03
CA TYR A 221 -5.27 11.79 -39.24
C TYR A 221 -3.90 11.11 -39.40
N GLU A 222 -2.84 11.88 -39.18
CA GLU A 222 -1.48 11.38 -39.04
C GLU A 222 -1.37 10.44 -37.82
N PRO A 223 -0.35 9.56 -37.78
CA PRO A 223 -0.05 8.77 -36.58
C PRO A 223 0.09 9.63 -35.32
N SER A 224 -0.39 9.11 -34.19
CA SER A 224 -0.16 9.78 -32.90
C SER A 224 1.26 9.52 -32.43
N THR A 225 2.04 10.59 -32.23
CA THR A 225 3.37 10.50 -31.63
C THR A 225 3.25 10.52 -30.10
N PHE A 226 2.99 9.36 -29.51
CA PHE A 226 2.78 9.22 -28.08
C PHE A 226 4.10 9.37 -27.32
N THR A 227 4.14 10.30 -26.35
CA THR A 227 5.32 10.55 -25.51
C THR A 227 5.41 9.56 -24.34
N HIS A 228 5.56 8.29 -24.67
CA HIS A 228 5.47 7.15 -23.76
C HIS A 228 6.26 7.33 -22.45
N ARG A 229 7.58 7.54 -22.55
CA ARG A 229 8.44 7.69 -21.36
C ARG A 229 8.04 8.88 -20.50
N ARG A 230 7.75 10.03 -21.12
CA ARG A 230 7.31 11.25 -20.41
C ARG A 230 6.05 11.02 -19.58
N HIS A 231 5.09 10.24 -20.09
CA HIS A 231 3.87 9.92 -19.33
C HIS A 231 4.21 9.10 -18.10
N ILE A 232 4.97 8.02 -18.25
CA ILE A 232 5.34 7.15 -17.12
C ILE A 232 6.20 7.91 -16.10
N ASP A 233 7.20 8.67 -16.55
CA ASP A 233 8.03 9.53 -15.69
C ASP A 233 7.16 10.46 -14.84
N SER A 234 6.24 11.19 -15.48
CA SER A 234 5.38 12.15 -14.77
C SER A 234 4.42 11.47 -13.79
N LEU A 235 3.96 10.25 -14.08
CA LEU A 235 3.06 9.51 -13.19
C LEU A 235 3.81 8.96 -11.99
N MET A 236 4.97 8.34 -12.22
CA MET A 236 5.82 7.77 -11.17
C MET A 236 6.34 8.82 -10.20
N GLU A 237 6.77 9.98 -10.71
CA GLU A 237 7.28 11.08 -9.87
C GLU A 237 6.24 11.56 -8.84
N ARG A 238 4.95 11.58 -9.20
CA ARG A 238 3.88 12.08 -8.33
C ARG A 238 3.49 11.13 -7.20
N ILE A 239 3.89 9.86 -7.30
CA ILE A 239 3.55 8.82 -6.30
C ILE A 239 4.80 8.23 -5.63
N LYS A 240 5.99 8.76 -5.92
CA LYS A 240 7.27 8.14 -5.53
C LYS A 240 7.42 7.91 -4.02
N ASP A 241 6.85 8.80 -3.21
CA ASP A 241 6.90 8.75 -1.75
C ASP A 241 5.58 8.27 -1.10
N ASP A 242 4.61 7.83 -1.92
CA ASP A 242 3.31 7.40 -1.42
C ASP A 242 3.37 5.96 -0.90
N LYS A 243 3.25 5.81 0.43
CA LYS A 243 3.36 4.50 1.09
C LYS A 243 2.24 3.52 0.71
N LEU A 244 1.04 4.01 0.38
CA LEU A 244 -0.07 3.16 -0.04
C LEU A 244 0.16 2.63 -1.47
N ALA A 245 0.62 3.49 -2.38
CA ALA A 245 1.01 3.10 -3.73
C ALA A 245 2.17 2.12 -3.70
N GLN A 246 3.24 2.39 -2.93
CA GLN A 246 4.37 1.48 -2.76
C GLN A 246 3.96 0.12 -2.19
N ALA A 247 2.92 0.08 -1.35
CA ALA A 247 2.40 -1.14 -0.78
C ALA A 247 1.68 -2.04 -1.80
N PHE A 248 0.81 -1.45 -2.64
CA PHE A 248 -0.05 -2.20 -3.57
C PHE A 248 0.54 -2.32 -4.99
N HIS A 249 1.47 -1.46 -5.38
CA HIS A 249 2.24 -1.61 -6.62
C HIS A 249 3.43 -2.56 -6.39
N ASN A 250 3.09 -3.82 -6.16
CA ASN A 250 3.96 -4.82 -5.55
C ASN A 250 4.64 -5.78 -6.55
N LYS A 251 4.72 -5.41 -7.83
CA LYS A 251 5.55 -6.10 -8.84
C LYS A 251 6.26 -5.07 -9.70
N PRO A 252 7.46 -5.39 -10.24
CA PRO A 252 8.26 -4.42 -10.98
C PRO A 252 7.50 -3.74 -12.13
N GLU A 253 6.67 -4.49 -12.85
CA GLU A 253 5.92 -4.03 -14.02
C GLU A 253 4.48 -3.60 -13.71
N THR A 254 4.03 -3.56 -12.44
CA THR A 254 2.61 -3.34 -12.10
C THR A 254 2.05 -2.07 -12.74
N LEU A 255 2.84 -0.99 -12.80
CA LEU A 255 2.40 0.27 -13.41
C LEU A 255 2.18 0.16 -14.93
N CYS A 256 2.91 -0.72 -15.62
CA CYS A 256 2.75 -0.96 -17.05
C CYS A 256 1.35 -1.53 -17.36
N ALA A 257 0.78 -2.30 -16.42
CA ALA A 257 -0.55 -2.90 -16.55
C ALA A 257 -1.70 -1.88 -16.52
N THR A 258 -1.41 -0.62 -16.16
CA THR A 258 -2.36 0.49 -16.31
C THR A 258 -2.82 0.62 -17.76
N CYS A 259 -1.85 0.55 -18.68
CA CYS A 259 -2.09 0.68 -20.11
C CYS A 259 -2.15 -0.70 -20.78
N HIS A 260 -1.18 -1.55 -20.48
CA HIS A 260 -1.03 -2.89 -21.03
C HIS A 260 -1.77 -3.92 -20.18
N HIS A 261 -3.09 -3.79 -20.14
CA HIS A 261 -3.94 -4.60 -19.27
C HIS A 261 -4.21 -6.01 -19.84
N ARG A 262 -4.72 -6.90 -18.98
CA ARG A 262 -5.25 -8.23 -19.36
C ARG A 262 -4.27 -9.13 -20.13
N SER A 263 -2.97 -8.87 -20.02
CA SER A 263 -1.87 -9.76 -20.39
C SER A 263 -0.99 -10.03 -19.15
N PRO A 264 -0.11 -11.04 -19.18
CA PRO A 264 0.96 -11.14 -18.21
C PRO A 264 1.77 -9.83 -18.12
N LEU A 265 2.29 -9.54 -16.93
CA LEU A 265 3.22 -8.44 -16.71
C LEU A 265 4.49 -8.65 -17.53
N SER A 266 4.95 -7.63 -18.25
CA SER A 266 6.11 -7.72 -19.13
C SER A 266 6.63 -6.33 -19.51
N ALA A 267 7.95 -6.23 -19.75
CA ALA A 267 8.58 -5.06 -20.36
C ALA A 267 8.28 -4.94 -21.87
N THR A 268 7.83 -6.02 -22.50
CA THR A 268 7.45 -6.07 -23.93
C THR A 268 6.03 -6.60 -24.10
N PRO A 269 5.01 -5.83 -23.66
CA PRO A 269 3.62 -6.24 -23.75
C PRO A 269 3.12 -6.32 -25.20
N PRO A 270 2.03 -7.07 -25.46
CA PRO A 270 1.43 -7.12 -26.80
C PRO A 270 0.89 -5.74 -27.23
N LYS A 271 0.78 -5.54 -28.54
CA LYS A 271 0.10 -4.36 -29.10
C LYS A 271 -1.40 -4.42 -28.78
N CYS A 272 -2.03 -3.25 -28.66
CA CYS A 272 -3.49 -3.14 -28.43
C CYS A 272 -4.28 -3.89 -29.53
N GLY A 273 -3.83 -3.77 -30.79
CA GLY A 273 -4.45 -4.40 -31.95
C GLY A 273 -4.42 -5.93 -31.96
N SER A 274 -3.61 -6.57 -31.10
CA SER A 274 -3.62 -8.03 -30.94
C SER A 274 -4.89 -8.54 -30.26
N CYS A 275 -5.63 -7.68 -29.57
CA CYS A 275 -6.89 -8.05 -28.90
C CYS A 275 -8.07 -7.16 -29.30
N HIS A 276 -7.82 -5.89 -29.63
CA HIS A 276 -8.82 -4.93 -30.09
C HIS A 276 -8.80 -4.86 -31.62
N ALA A 277 -9.83 -5.40 -32.26
CA ALA A 277 -9.98 -5.36 -33.71
C ALA A 277 -10.28 -3.93 -34.21
N LYS A 278 -10.01 -3.66 -35.48
CA LYS A 278 -10.33 -2.36 -36.12
C LYS A 278 -11.83 -2.07 -36.05
N ASP A 279 -12.64 -3.06 -36.39
CA ASP A 279 -14.09 -2.99 -36.39
C ASP A 279 -14.69 -3.62 -35.13
N THR A 280 -15.95 -3.32 -34.85
CA THR A 280 -16.67 -3.90 -33.70
C THR A 280 -16.87 -5.40 -33.91
N ASN A 281 -16.56 -6.18 -32.89
CA ASN A 281 -16.80 -7.63 -32.90
C ASN A 281 -18.09 -7.93 -32.12
N ALA A 282 -19.12 -8.43 -32.81
CA ALA A 282 -20.40 -8.79 -32.20
C ALA A 282 -20.27 -9.91 -31.15
N GLU A 283 -19.33 -10.84 -31.32
CA GLU A 283 -19.06 -11.92 -30.38
C GLU A 283 -18.36 -11.44 -29.11
N ASN A 284 -17.74 -10.26 -29.14
CA ASN A 284 -17.03 -9.65 -28.01
C ASN A 284 -17.50 -8.19 -27.80
N SER A 285 -18.81 -8.00 -27.69
CA SER A 285 -19.44 -6.67 -27.56
C SER A 285 -18.96 -5.83 -26.38
N GLY A 286 -18.47 -6.47 -25.30
CA GLY A 286 -17.86 -5.79 -24.15
C GLY A 286 -16.43 -5.28 -24.37
N ARG A 287 -15.81 -5.60 -25.51
CA ARG A 287 -14.46 -5.12 -25.87
C ARG A 287 -14.58 -4.01 -26.92
N PRO A 288 -14.08 -2.79 -26.64
CA PRO A 288 -14.11 -1.71 -27.63
C PRO A 288 -13.26 -2.07 -28.86
N ASN A 289 -13.63 -1.55 -30.03
CA ASN A 289 -12.74 -1.59 -31.19
C ASN A 289 -11.46 -0.76 -30.93
N LEU A 290 -10.47 -0.88 -31.79
CA LEU A 290 -9.13 -0.31 -31.57
C LEU A 290 -9.16 1.22 -31.46
N LYS A 291 -10.03 1.90 -32.23
CA LYS A 291 -10.21 3.36 -32.13
C LYS A 291 -10.75 3.75 -30.76
N ALA A 292 -11.83 3.10 -30.32
CA ALA A 292 -12.43 3.36 -29.02
C ALA A 292 -11.49 2.96 -27.87
N ALA A 293 -10.70 1.89 -28.02
CA ALA A 293 -9.73 1.47 -27.01
C ALA A 293 -8.70 2.57 -26.72
N TYR A 294 -8.11 3.16 -27.76
CA TYR A 294 -7.19 4.30 -27.60
C TYR A 294 -7.89 5.51 -26.98
N HIS A 295 -9.05 5.92 -27.50
CA HIS A 295 -9.75 7.09 -26.99
C HIS A 295 -10.18 6.94 -25.53
N LEU A 296 -10.84 5.83 -25.17
CA LEU A 296 -11.31 5.59 -23.81
C LEU A 296 -10.15 5.55 -22.81
N GLN A 297 -9.01 4.95 -23.19
CA GLN A 297 -7.86 4.86 -22.32
C GLN A 297 -7.15 6.21 -22.14
N CYS A 298 -6.80 6.90 -23.23
CA CYS A 298 -6.11 8.19 -23.17
C CYS A 298 -6.99 9.27 -22.51
N MET A 299 -8.22 9.42 -23.00
CA MET A 299 -9.15 10.45 -22.53
C MET A 299 -9.66 10.13 -21.11
N GLY A 300 -9.86 8.85 -20.77
CA GLY A 300 -10.29 8.43 -19.44
C GLY A 300 -9.28 8.77 -18.36
N CYS A 301 -7.98 8.56 -18.63
CA CYS A 301 -6.91 8.97 -17.72
C CYS A 301 -6.83 10.50 -17.62
N HIS A 302 -6.83 11.20 -18.76
CA HIS A 302 -6.80 12.67 -18.77
C HIS A 302 -7.96 13.29 -17.98
N GLN A 303 -9.17 12.77 -18.15
CA GLN A 303 -10.33 13.20 -17.38
C GLN A 303 -10.18 12.86 -15.90
N GLY A 304 -9.75 11.63 -15.56
CA GLY A 304 -9.58 11.17 -14.18
C GLY A 304 -8.60 12.02 -13.38
N MET A 305 -7.50 12.46 -14.00
CA MET A 305 -6.50 13.34 -13.36
C MET A 305 -6.59 14.81 -13.77
N GLN A 306 -7.71 15.24 -14.36
CA GLN A 306 -7.98 16.64 -14.71
C GLN A 306 -6.83 17.29 -15.52
N VAL A 307 -6.42 16.63 -16.60
CA VAL A 307 -5.42 17.17 -17.55
C VAL A 307 -6.04 18.34 -18.31
N ALA A 308 -5.38 19.50 -18.28
CA ALA A 308 -5.90 20.72 -18.91
C ALA A 308 -5.86 20.67 -20.44
N ARG A 309 -4.81 20.05 -21.01
CA ARG A 309 -4.63 19.85 -22.44
C ARG A 309 -3.92 18.51 -22.72
N PRO A 310 -4.33 17.78 -23.76
CA PRO A 310 -5.46 18.04 -24.66
C PRO A 310 -6.82 17.83 -23.97
N ARG A 311 -7.83 18.62 -24.33
CA ARG A 311 -9.23 18.28 -24.05
C ARG A 311 -9.68 17.16 -24.98
N ASN A 312 -10.73 16.44 -24.59
CA ASN A 312 -11.28 15.35 -25.42
C ASN A 312 -11.80 15.83 -26.78
N THR A 313 -12.08 17.13 -26.91
CA THR A 313 -12.49 17.80 -28.16
C THR A 313 -11.32 18.28 -29.02
N ASP A 314 -10.08 18.23 -28.51
CA ASP A 314 -8.89 18.75 -29.20
C ASP A 314 -8.25 17.66 -30.09
N CYS A 315 -8.95 17.27 -31.16
CA CYS A 315 -8.58 16.14 -32.03
C CYS A 315 -7.13 16.22 -32.53
N THR A 316 -6.68 17.41 -32.93
CA THR A 316 -5.40 17.59 -33.64
C THR A 316 -4.18 17.65 -32.72
N THR A 317 -4.36 17.72 -31.40
CA THR A 317 -3.23 17.73 -30.46
C THR A 317 -2.61 16.33 -30.32
N CYS A 318 -3.44 15.28 -30.37
CA CYS A 318 -2.98 13.90 -30.27
C CYS A 318 -2.53 13.34 -31.62
N HIS A 319 -3.23 13.69 -32.70
CA HIS A 319 -2.99 13.21 -34.05
C HIS A 319 -3.35 14.33 -35.04
N LYS A 320 -2.36 14.83 -35.80
CA LYS A 320 -2.58 15.97 -36.70
C LYS A 320 -3.53 15.58 -37.83
N ALA A 321 -4.33 16.53 -38.31
CA ALA A 321 -5.14 16.30 -39.51
C ALA A 321 -4.20 16.03 -40.69
N ARG A 322 -4.57 15.09 -41.57
CA ARG A 322 -3.86 15.00 -42.85
C ARG A 322 -4.23 16.21 -43.73
N PRO A 323 -3.29 16.73 -44.53
CA PRO A 323 -3.57 17.76 -45.52
C PRO A 323 -4.64 17.32 -46.54
#